data_AF-A0A5Q0GQ18-F1
#
_entry.id   AF-A0A5Q0GQ18-F1
#
_cell.length_a   1.000
_cell.length_b   1.000
_cell.length_c   1.000
_cell.angle_alpha   90.00
_cell.angle_beta   90.00
_cell.angle_gamma   90.00
#
_symmetry.space_group_name_H-M   'P 1'
#
loop_
_entity.id
_entity.type
_entity.pdbx_description
1 polymer ?
#
loop_
_entity_poly.entity_id
_entity_poly.type
_entity_poly.pdbx_seq_one_letter_code
_entity_poly.pdbx_strand_id
1 'polypeptide(L)'
;MVSQLQQRNDYSFADYSNSCWFIDFALLDINIADTNGSLIGRPYLTTAIDIYSQCCMGLFLSLKSPNHQAITQALRHAILPKSYDSEYNLRHEWITYGIPAGLQLNNSSLTNSYLLQDKLSQLGISIYSPKSGSRLNDSFTEKLFSEINRYLSSDALSNQISTDNNSFLTLGVLEKILVLYFVDNFNQQIHNDSSHQTRQERWESGLGSASKMIEENFIHTLLT
;
A
#
# COMPACT_ATOMS: atom_id res chain seq x y z
N MET A 1 36.82 -28.71 0.91
CA MET A 1 36.20 -27.64 0.10
C MET A 1 34.69 -27.77 0.22
N VAL A 2 34.08 -27.13 1.21
CA VAL A 2 32.62 -27.04 1.33
C VAL A 2 32.22 -25.75 0.63
N SER A 3 31.57 -25.88 -0.53
CA SER A 3 31.02 -24.75 -1.28
C SER A 3 29.98 -24.04 -0.42
N GLN A 4 30.18 -22.74 -0.19
CA GLN A 4 29.19 -21.86 0.42
C GLN A 4 27.92 -21.89 -0.45
N LEU A 5 26.88 -22.54 0.07
CA LEU A 5 25.53 -22.38 -0.45
C LEU A 5 25.10 -20.95 -0.14
N GLN A 6 25.21 -20.10 -1.17
CA GLN A 6 24.57 -18.80 -1.25
C GLN A 6 23.11 -18.97 -0.81
N GLN A 7 22.70 -18.29 0.27
CA GLN A 7 21.29 -18.17 0.65
C GLN A 7 20.54 -17.54 -0.52
N ARG A 8 19.88 -18.37 -1.33
CA ARG A 8 18.90 -17.90 -2.31
C ARG A 8 17.68 -17.45 -1.52
N ASN A 9 17.48 -16.13 -1.46
CA ASN A 9 16.21 -15.52 -1.07
C ASN A 9 15.12 -16.11 -1.96
N ASP A 10 14.27 -16.98 -1.43
CA ASP A 10 13.24 -17.65 -2.22
C ASP A 10 12.04 -16.70 -2.42
N TYR A 11 12.28 -15.57 -3.09
CA TYR A 11 11.30 -14.66 -3.69
C TYR A 11 10.92 -15.10 -5.11
N SER A 12 11.00 -16.40 -5.42
CA SER A 12 10.83 -16.98 -6.77
C SER A 12 9.45 -16.77 -7.42
N PHE A 13 8.59 -15.92 -6.84
CA PHE A 13 7.30 -15.48 -7.37
C PHE A 13 7.22 -13.95 -7.59
N ALA A 14 8.18 -13.17 -7.07
CA ALA A 14 8.18 -11.70 -7.04
C ALA A 14 9.21 -11.09 -8.03
N ASP A 15 9.24 -11.58 -9.27
CA ASP A 15 10.32 -11.29 -10.22
C ASP A 15 10.04 -10.12 -11.17
N TYR A 16 8.82 -9.56 -11.15
CA TYR A 16 8.40 -8.44 -11.99
C TYR A 16 7.28 -7.65 -11.30
N SER A 17 7.02 -6.44 -11.80
CA SER A 17 5.99 -5.56 -11.25
C SER A 17 4.60 -6.17 -11.41
N ASN A 18 3.79 -6.11 -10.35
CA ASN A 18 2.48 -6.74 -10.28
C ASN A 18 2.53 -8.27 -10.34
N SER A 19 3.67 -8.92 -10.06
CA SER A 19 3.65 -10.39 -9.90
C SER A 19 3.07 -10.80 -8.54
N CYS A 20 3.37 -10.05 -7.48
CA CYS A 20 2.80 -10.28 -6.16
C CYS A 20 2.73 -8.98 -5.36
N TRP A 21 1.57 -8.68 -4.79
CA TRP A 21 1.44 -7.60 -3.80
C TRP A 21 1.27 -8.17 -2.40
N PHE A 22 1.80 -7.44 -1.42
CA PHE A 22 1.65 -7.71 -0.01
C PHE A 22 0.67 -6.70 0.60
N ILE A 23 -0.36 -7.22 1.29
CA ILE A 23 -1.33 -6.40 2.02
C ILE A 23 -1.09 -6.54 3.51
N ASP A 24 -0.94 -5.38 4.15
CA ASP A 24 -0.80 -5.29 5.60
C ASP A 24 -1.49 -4.05 6.14
N PHE A 25 -1.67 -4.01 7.46
CA PHE A 25 -2.33 -2.91 8.14
C PHE A 25 -1.73 -2.63 9.51
N ALA A 26 -1.83 -1.37 9.94
CA ALA A 26 -1.45 -0.97 11.29
C ALA A 26 -2.35 0.14 11.81
N LEU A 27 -2.45 0.24 13.14
CA LEU A 27 -3.07 1.37 13.82
C LEU A 27 -2.07 2.54 13.85
N LEU A 28 -2.38 3.64 13.19
CA LEU A 28 -1.49 4.81 13.14
C LEU A 28 -1.43 5.51 14.49
N ASP A 29 -0.26 6.06 14.85
CA ASP A 29 -0.03 6.77 16.10
C ASP A 29 -0.43 8.24 16.03
N ILE A 30 -1.66 8.48 15.56
CA ILE A 30 -2.21 9.81 15.39
C ILE A 30 -3.71 9.83 15.70
N ASN A 31 -4.16 10.83 16.45
CA ASN A 31 -5.58 11.02 16.73
C ASN A 31 -6.24 11.87 15.65
N ILE A 32 -7.43 11.48 15.28
CA ILE A 32 -8.29 12.17 14.32
C ILE A 32 -9.44 12.84 15.07
N ALA A 33 -9.87 13.99 14.57
CA ALA A 33 -11.06 14.68 15.01
C ALA A 33 -12.17 14.66 13.94
N ASP A 34 -13.41 14.85 14.37
CA ASP A 34 -14.51 15.17 13.47
C ASP A 34 -14.44 16.65 13.00
N THR A 35 -15.38 17.05 12.16
CA THR A 35 -15.49 18.43 11.64
C THR A 35 -15.83 19.46 12.71
N ASN A 36 -16.23 19.03 13.91
CA ASN A 36 -16.53 19.89 15.05
C ASN A 36 -15.35 19.98 16.03
N GLY A 37 -14.24 19.30 15.75
CA GLY A 37 -13.04 19.28 16.59
C GLY A 37 -13.06 18.26 17.73
N SER A 38 -14.06 17.37 17.77
CA SER A 38 -14.11 16.30 18.77
C SER A 38 -13.20 15.15 18.35
N LEU A 39 -12.32 14.68 19.24
CA LEU A 39 -11.47 13.52 18.96
C LEU A 39 -12.34 12.26 18.76
N ILE A 40 -12.17 11.59 17.62
CA ILE A 40 -12.92 10.39 17.22
C ILE A 40 -12.07 9.12 17.20
N GLY A 41 -10.75 9.24 17.40
CA GLY A 41 -9.85 8.12 17.66
C GLY A 41 -8.72 7.98 16.65
N ARG A 42 -8.04 6.83 16.70
CA ARG A 42 -6.89 6.50 15.86
C ARG A 42 -7.32 5.66 14.65
N PRO A 43 -6.89 5.99 13.43
CA PRO A 43 -7.27 5.24 12.24
C PRO A 43 -6.31 4.07 11.99
N TYR A 44 -6.86 3.01 11.42
CA TYR A 44 -6.08 1.97 10.76
C TYR A 44 -5.76 2.37 9.33
N LEU A 45 -4.52 2.14 8.93
CA LEU A 45 -4.06 2.24 7.55
C LEU A 45 -3.85 0.82 7.02
N THR A 46 -4.54 0.48 5.93
CA THR A 46 -4.29 -0.72 5.13
C THR A 46 -3.51 -0.31 3.88
N THR A 47 -2.43 -1.03 3.54
CA THR A 47 -1.58 -0.73 2.39
C THR A 47 -1.45 -1.93 1.47
N ALA A 48 -1.26 -1.66 0.17
CA ALA A 48 -0.87 -2.64 -0.82
C ALA A 48 0.51 -2.28 -1.35
N ILE A 49 1.48 -3.18 -1.17
CA ILE A 49 2.88 -2.97 -1.56
C ILE A 49 3.26 -3.99 -2.63
N ASP A 50 3.81 -3.55 -3.75
CA ASP A 50 4.38 -4.44 -4.75
C ASP A 50 5.70 -5.03 -4.24
N ILE A 51 5.82 -6.35 -4.13
CA ILE A 51 6.96 -6.99 -3.47
C ILE A 51 8.26 -6.79 -4.29
N TYR A 52 8.16 -6.81 -5.62
CA TYR A 52 9.30 -6.69 -6.53
C TYR A 52 10.00 -5.33 -6.44
N SER A 53 9.19 -4.26 -6.40
CA SER A 53 9.66 -2.87 -6.40
C SER A 53 9.64 -2.21 -5.03
N GLN A 54 9.00 -2.86 -4.05
CA GLN A 54 8.63 -2.31 -2.75
C GLN A 54 7.82 -1.00 -2.84
N CYS A 55 7.20 -0.72 -4.00
CA CYS A 55 6.43 0.49 -4.26
C CYS A 55 5.03 0.38 -3.63
N CYS A 56 4.51 1.49 -3.13
CA CYS A 56 3.13 1.54 -2.66
C CYS A 56 2.17 1.64 -3.86
N MET A 57 1.29 0.66 -3.96
CA MET A 57 0.30 0.53 -5.03
C MET A 57 -1.00 1.22 -4.66
N GLY A 58 -1.39 1.15 -3.39
CA GLY A 58 -2.60 1.77 -2.88
C GLY A 58 -2.73 1.64 -1.36
N LEU A 59 -3.77 2.29 -0.85
CA LEU A 59 -4.06 2.38 0.57
C LEU A 59 -5.55 2.52 0.85
N PHE A 60 -5.95 2.29 2.10
CA PHE A 60 -7.26 2.63 2.64
C PHE A 60 -7.17 3.00 4.13
N LEU A 61 -7.87 4.05 4.53
CA LEU A 61 -7.96 4.53 5.92
C LEU A 61 -9.33 4.25 6.52
N SER A 62 -9.37 3.80 7.77
CA SER A 62 -10.61 3.50 8.48
C SER A 62 -10.44 3.62 9.99
N LEU A 63 -11.45 4.16 10.69
CA LEU A 63 -11.52 4.12 12.16
C LEU A 63 -11.94 2.74 12.71
N LYS A 64 -12.44 1.85 11.84
CA LYS A 64 -12.78 0.47 12.20
C LYS A 64 -11.56 -0.43 12.02
N SER A 65 -11.46 -1.45 12.89
CA SER A 65 -10.45 -2.49 12.78
C SER A 65 -10.46 -3.15 11.40
N PRO A 66 -9.29 -3.52 10.83
CA PRO A 66 -9.18 -4.04 9.48
C PRO A 66 -9.96 -5.34 9.30
N ASN A 67 -10.62 -5.43 8.15
CA ASN A 67 -11.49 -6.53 7.76
C ASN A 67 -11.44 -6.71 6.24
N HIS A 68 -12.23 -7.63 5.69
CA HIS A 68 -12.25 -7.88 4.24
C HIS A 68 -12.64 -6.63 3.42
N GLN A 69 -13.47 -5.74 3.96
CA GLN A 69 -13.83 -4.49 3.29
C GLN A 69 -12.61 -3.56 3.22
N ALA A 70 -11.82 -3.44 4.28
CA ALA A 70 -10.59 -2.65 4.27
C ALA A 70 -9.59 -3.13 3.22
N ILE A 71 -9.41 -4.47 3.11
CA ILE A 71 -8.57 -5.08 2.07
C ILE A 71 -9.13 -4.77 0.68
N THR A 72 -10.44 -4.96 0.48
CA THR A 72 -11.12 -4.71 -0.80
C THR A 72 -10.95 -3.26 -1.25
N GLN A 73 -11.10 -2.29 -0.34
CA GLN A 73 -10.94 -0.87 -0.65
C GLN A 73 -9.49 -0.49 -0.95
N ALA A 74 -8.52 -1.04 -0.20
CA ALA A 74 -7.11 -0.83 -0.50
C ALA A 74 -6.73 -1.41 -1.88
N LEU A 75 -7.24 -2.61 -2.21
CA LEU A 75 -7.07 -3.22 -3.52
C LEU A 75 -7.74 -2.42 -4.63
N ARG A 76 -8.96 -1.91 -4.42
CA ARG A 76 -9.64 -1.07 -5.40
C ARG A 76 -8.82 0.17 -5.71
N HIS A 77 -8.30 0.83 -4.69
CA HIS A 77 -7.43 2.00 -4.84
C HIS A 77 -6.10 1.64 -5.54
N ALA A 78 -5.55 0.45 -5.27
CA ALA A 78 -4.33 -0.03 -5.90
C ALA A 78 -4.52 -0.42 -7.37
N ILE A 79 -5.64 -1.08 -7.70
CA ILE A 79 -5.91 -1.64 -9.02
C ILE A 79 -6.24 -0.55 -10.04
N LEU A 80 -7.03 0.43 -9.63
CA LEU A 80 -7.50 1.48 -10.53
C LEU A 80 -6.43 2.55 -10.74
N PRO A 81 -6.41 3.19 -11.94
CA PRO A 81 -5.70 4.44 -12.13
C PRO A 81 -6.14 5.45 -11.07
N LYS A 82 -5.17 6.19 -10.52
CA LYS A 82 -5.41 7.20 -9.50
C LYS A 82 -5.22 8.57 -10.12
N SER A 83 -6.15 9.47 -9.86
CA SER A 83 -6.03 10.88 -10.18
C SER A 83 -6.44 11.69 -8.96
N TYR A 84 -5.62 12.67 -8.63
CA TYR A 84 -5.81 13.52 -7.46
C TYR A 84 -5.90 14.97 -7.92
N ASP A 85 -6.84 15.71 -7.34
CA ASP A 85 -7.02 17.11 -7.65
C ASP A 85 -5.81 17.94 -7.19
N SER A 86 -5.66 19.15 -7.75
CA SER A 86 -4.56 20.06 -7.43
C SER A 86 -4.45 20.41 -5.94
N GLU A 87 -5.51 20.24 -5.16
CA GLU A 87 -5.51 20.43 -3.71
C GLU A 87 -4.55 19.50 -2.96
N TYR A 88 -4.19 18.35 -3.53
CA TYR A 88 -3.21 17.44 -2.93
C TYR A 88 -1.77 17.98 -3.04
N ASN A 89 -1.53 19.01 -3.87
CA ASN A 89 -0.22 19.66 -4.05
C ASN A 89 0.93 18.69 -4.38
N LEU A 90 0.63 17.65 -5.16
CA LEU A 90 1.59 16.61 -5.54
C LEU A 90 2.63 17.14 -6.54
N ARG A 91 3.88 16.71 -6.39
CA ARG A 91 4.97 16.99 -7.33
C ARG A 91 5.11 15.90 -8.39
N HIS A 92 4.66 14.70 -8.09
CA HIS A 92 4.61 13.55 -8.99
C HIS A 92 3.19 13.01 -9.12
N GLU A 93 2.95 12.20 -10.15
CA GLU A 93 1.70 11.46 -10.31
C GLU A 93 1.78 10.10 -9.60
N TRP A 94 0.66 9.63 -9.04
CA TRP A 94 0.58 8.26 -8.52
C TRP A 94 0.31 7.26 -9.65
N ILE A 95 1.34 6.99 -10.45
CA ILE A 95 1.22 6.20 -11.68
C ILE A 95 1.11 4.69 -11.48
N THR A 96 1.28 4.18 -10.26
CA THR A 96 1.31 2.74 -10.00
C THR A 96 -0.11 2.17 -9.95
N TYR A 97 -0.45 1.23 -10.84
CA TYR A 97 -1.76 0.56 -10.85
C TYR A 97 -1.69 -0.77 -11.60
N GLY A 98 -2.78 -1.53 -11.63
CA GLY A 98 -2.88 -2.78 -12.37
C GLY A 98 -3.36 -3.94 -11.49
N ILE A 99 -3.27 -5.16 -11.99
CA ILE A 99 -3.80 -6.33 -11.29
C ILE A 99 -2.63 -7.27 -10.99
N PRO A 100 -2.41 -7.63 -9.72
CA PRO A 100 -1.31 -8.52 -9.38
C PRO A 100 -1.64 -9.97 -9.77
N ALA A 101 -0.65 -10.77 -10.14
CA ALA A 101 -0.86 -12.21 -10.34
C ALA A 101 -1.19 -12.94 -9.02
N GLY A 102 -0.71 -12.42 -7.88
CA GLY A 102 -1.21 -12.84 -6.58
C GLY A 102 -0.99 -11.88 -5.42
N LEU A 103 -1.54 -12.28 -4.28
CA LEU A 103 -1.53 -11.51 -3.04
C LEU A 103 -0.99 -12.32 -1.88
N GLN A 104 -0.17 -11.69 -1.06
CA GLN A 104 0.18 -12.17 0.27
C GLN A 104 -0.54 -11.29 1.30
N LEU A 105 -1.21 -11.93 2.25
CA LEU A 105 -1.87 -11.24 3.36
C LEU A 105 -1.12 -11.59 4.65
N ASN A 106 -0.70 -10.60 5.43
CA ASN A 106 0.03 -10.87 6.68
C ASN A 106 -0.84 -11.60 7.71
N ASN A 107 -2.14 -11.32 7.73
CA ASN A 107 -3.07 -11.90 8.69
C ASN A 107 -3.87 -13.06 8.08
N SER A 108 -3.49 -14.29 8.47
CA SER A 108 -4.15 -15.53 8.01
C SER A 108 -5.64 -15.62 8.34
N SER A 109 -6.13 -14.89 9.35
CA SER A 109 -7.56 -14.88 9.70
C SER A 109 -8.42 -14.14 8.67
N LEU A 110 -7.87 -13.14 7.99
CA LEU A 110 -8.55 -12.39 6.93
C LEU A 110 -8.49 -13.11 5.57
N THR A 111 -7.65 -14.14 5.46
CA THR A 111 -7.48 -14.94 4.24
C THR A 111 -8.62 -15.94 4.03
N ASN A 112 -9.31 -16.37 5.10
CA ASN A 112 -10.30 -17.46 5.05
C ASN A 112 -11.71 -17.04 4.61
N SER A 113 -11.89 -15.80 4.14
CA SER A 113 -13.18 -15.32 3.68
C SER A 113 -13.49 -15.81 2.27
N TYR A 114 -14.56 -16.61 2.15
CA TYR A 114 -15.07 -17.06 0.86
C TYR A 114 -15.36 -15.89 -0.09
N LEU A 115 -15.98 -14.82 0.42
CA LEU A 115 -16.32 -13.66 -0.41
C LEU A 115 -15.07 -12.95 -0.94
N LEU A 116 -14.02 -12.83 -0.12
CA LEU A 116 -12.76 -12.23 -0.57
C LEU A 116 -12.08 -13.14 -1.60
N GLN A 117 -12.00 -14.43 -1.35
CA GLN A 117 -11.41 -15.41 -2.27
C GLN A 117 -12.13 -15.44 -3.62
N ASP A 118 -13.46 -15.37 -3.62
CA ASP A 118 -14.27 -15.34 -4.84
C ASP A 118 -14.00 -14.07 -5.65
N LYS A 119 -14.01 -12.89 -5.01
CA LYS A 119 -13.66 -11.62 -5.67
C LYS A 119 -12.25 -11.65 -6.28
N LEU A 120 -11.27 -12.16 -5.53
CA LEU A 120 -9.89 -12.27 -6.01
C LEU A 120 -9.78 -13.26 -7.18
N SER A 121 -10.46 -14.40 -7.11
CA SER A 121 -10.52 -15.39 -8.19
C SER A 121 -11.12 -14.81 -9.48
N GLN A 122 -12.20 -14.02 -9.36
CA GLN A 122 -12.81 -13.33 -10.50
C GLN A 122 -11.87 -12.30 -11.16
N LEU A 123 -10.93 -11.73 -10.39
CA LEU A 123 -9.86 -10.87 -10.91
C LEU A 123 -8.66 -11.65 -11.45
N GLY A 124 -8.65 -12.97 -11.33
CA GLY A 124 -7.50 -13.82 -11.66
C GLY A 124 -6.33 -13.68 -10.69
N ILE A 125 -6.58 -13.22 -9.46
CA ILE A 125 -5.59 -12.99 -8.41
C ILE A 125 -5.51 -14.23 -7.51
N SER A 126 -4.33 -14.85 -7.42
CA SER A 126 -4.09 -15.98 -6.52
C SER A 126 -3.70 -15.53 -5.12
N ILE A 127 -4.19 -16.19 -4.08
CA ILE A 127 -3.69 -15.96 -2.72
C ILE A 127 -2.46 -16.85 -2.49
N TYR A 128 -1.35 -16.24 -2.09
CA TYR A 128 -0.15 -16.93 -1.66
C TYR A 128 -0.01 -16.84 -0.15
N SER A 129 0.10 -18.00 0.50
CA SER A 129 0.53 -18.05 1.90
C SER A 129 2.06 -18.02 1.94
N PRO A 130 2.68 -17.19 2.80
CA PRO A 130 4.12 -17.27 3.01
C PRO A 130 4.50 -18.70 3.43
N LYS A 131 5.54 -19.27 2.81
CA LYS A 131 6.09 -20.55 3.31
C LYS A 131 6.59 -20.32 4.73
N SER A 132 6.25 -21.23 5.65
CA SER A 132 6.68 -21.17 7.05
C SER A 132 8.18 -20.84 7.15
N GLY A 133 8.51 -19.66 7.70
CA GLY A 133 9.90 -19.20 7.88
C GLY A 133 10.34 -17.99 7.05
N SER A 134 9.51 -17.42 6.18
CA SER A 134 9.83 -16.17 5.46
C SER A 134 9.72 -14.92 6.37
N ARG A 135 10.67 -14.75 7.29
CA ARG A 135 10.77 -13.64 8.26
C ARG A 135 11.05 -12.26 7.65
N LEU A 136 11.14 -12.16 6.32
CA LEU A 136 11.57 -10.93 5.64
C LEU A 136 10.43 -9.90 5.49
N ASN A 137 9.19 -10.36 5.35
CA ASN A 137 8.03 -9.46 5.23
C ASN A 137 7.79 -8.68 6.52
N ASP A 138 7.97 -9.32 7.69
CA ASP A 138 7.78 -8.68 9.00
C ASP A 138 8.70 -7.48 9.19
N SER A 139 9.99 -7.59 8.81
CA SER A 139 10.95 -6.50 8.95
C SER A 139 10.64 -5.32 8.03
N PHE A 140 10.11 -5.57 6.82
CA PHE A 140 9.71 -4.50 5.91
C PHE A 140 8.46 -3.78 6.44
N THR A 141 7.43 -4.53 6.84
CA THR A 141 6.20 -3.98 7.43
C THR A 141 6.50 -3.09 8.62
N GLU A 142 7.27 -3.60 9.59
CA GLU A 142 7.58 -2.86 10.81
C GLU A 142 8.30 -1.56 10.50
N LYS A 143 9.25 -1.60 9.56
CA LYS A 143 9.97 -0.40 9.09
C LYS A 143 9.03 0.58 8.39
N LEU A 144 8.15 0.11 7.50
CA LEU A 144 7.19 0.94 6.78
C LEU A 144 6.28 1.71 7.75
N PHE A 145 5.61 1.01 8.67
CA PHE A 145 4.68 1.68 9.59
C PHE A 145 5.40 2.53 10.64
N SER A 146 6.60 2.14 11.07
CA SER A 146 7.46 2.99 11.92
C SER A 146 7.84 4.28 11.20
N GLU A 147 8.23 4.20 9.92
CA GLU A 147 8.57 5.35 9.11
C GLU A 147 7.37 6.29 8.91
N ILE A 148 6.19 5.74 8.62
CA ILE A 148 4.94 6.50 8.51
C ILE A 148 4.64 7.21 9.83
N ASN A 149 4.68 6.53 10.97
CA ASN A 149 4.41 7.16 12.27
C ASN A 149 5.42 8.28 12.58
N ARG A 150 6.70 8.10 12.22
CA ARG A 150 7.72 9.15 12.34
C ARG A 150 7.44 10.33 11.42
N TYR A 151 7.03 10.09 10.18
CA TYR A 151 6.64 11.16 9.25
C TYR A 151 5.43 11.94 9.80
N LEU A 152 4.43 11.22 10.32
CA LEU A 152 3.23 11.82 10.91
C LEU A 152 3.51 12.59 12.21
N SER A 153 4.59 12.26 12.91
CA SER A 153 5.01 12.97 14.12
C SER A 153 5.96 14.15 13.83
N SER A 154 6.25 14.44 12.56
CA SER A 154 7.24 15.46 12.19
C SER A 154 6.69 16.88 12.24
N ASP A 155 7.56 17.85 12.53
CA ASP A 155 7.23 19.28 12.49
C ASP A 155 6.86 19.78 11.08
N ALA A 156 7.22 19.02 10.03
CA ALA A 156 6.76 19.32 8.68
C ALA A 156 5.25 19.12 8.55
N LEU A 157 4.70 18.12 9.25
CA LEU A 157 3.26 17.86 9.24
C LEU A 157 2.47 18.94 9.98
N SER A 158 2.95 19.37 11.14
CA SER A 158 2.26 20.41 11.94
C SER A 158 2.09 21.70 11.13
N ASN A 159 3.07 22.04 10.29
CA ASN A 159 2.99 23.15 9.35
C ASN A 159 1.96 22.91 8.23
N GLN A 160 1.91 21.70 7.64
CA GLN A 160 0.91 21.35 6.62
C GLN A 160 -0.52 21.42 7.15
N ILE A 161 -0.77 20.89 8.35
CA ILE A 161 -2.07 20.97 9.02
C ILE A 161 -2.46 22.42 9.28
N SER A 162 -1.50 23.28 9.63
CA SER A 162 -1.77 24.70 9.92
C SER A 162 -2.12 25.52 8.68
N THR A 163 -1.67 25.11 7.49
CA THR A 163 -1.96 25.80 6.22
C THR A 163 -3.28 25.40 5.58
N ASP A 164 -3.75 24.18 5.85
CA ASP A 164 -5.09 23.75 5.48
C ASP A 164 -6.05 24.46 6.45
N ASN A 165 -7.03 25.25 5.98
CA ASN A 165 -7.87 26.11 6.83
C ASN A 165 -8.72 25.37 7.90
N ASN A 166 -8.51 24.06 8.10
CA ASN A 166 -9.08 23.24 9.14
C ASN A 166 -8.21 23.30 10.41
N SER A 167 -8.83 23.69 11.53
CA SER A 167 -8.17 23.69 12.84
C SER A 167 -7.86 22.28 13.38
N PHE A 168 -8.32 21.24 12.70
CA PHE A 168 -8.28 19.86 13.17
C PHE A 168 -7.85 18.87 12.09
N LEU A 169 -7.10 17.84 12.49
CA LEU A 169 -6.74 16.73 11.63
C LEU A 169 -7.92 15.77 11.50
N THR A 170 -8.67 15.89 10.39
CA THR A 170 -9.74 14.96 10.03
C THR A 170 -9.19 13.76 9.26
N LEU A 171 -10.02 12.71 9.09
CA LEU A 171 -9.62 11.52 8.34
C LEU A 171 -9.28 11.87 6.88
N GLY A 172 -10.02 12.79 6.26
CA GLY A 172 -9.75 13.25 4.90
C GLY A 172 -8.48 14.07 4.77
N VAL A 173 -8.16 14.90 5.76
CA VAL A 173 -6.88 15.63 5.79
C VAL A 173 -5.72 14.64 5.94
N LEU A 174 -5.83 13.65 6.84
CA LEU A 174 -4.83 12.58 6.96
C LEU A 174 -4.67 11.78 5.66
N GLU A 175 -5.75 11.50 4.94
CA GLU A 175 -5.68 10.86 3.63
C GLU A 175 -4.84 11.68 2.65
N LYS A 176 -5.10 12.99 2.53
CA LYS A 176 -4.30 13.90 1.69
C LYS A 176 -2.81 13.86 2.06
N ILE A 177 -2.50 13.91 3.35
CA ILE A 177 -1.12 13.82 3.88
C ILE A 177 -0.46 12.50 3.48
N LEU A 178 -1.16 11.38 3.63
CA LEU A 178 -0.61 10.06 3.31
C LEU A 178 -0.44 9.87 1.81
N VAL A 179 -1.36 10.39 0.99
CA VAL A 179 -1.20 10.41 -0.46
C VAL A 179 0.06 11.19 -0.85
N LEU A 180 0.24 12.40 -0.33
CA LEU A 180 1.45 13.18 -0.56
C LEU A 180 2.71 12.43 -0.12
N TYR A 181 2.68 11.83 1.08
CA TYR A 181 3.79 11.01 1.58
C TYR A 181 4.13 9.87 0.63
N PHE A 182 3.14 9.10 0.18
CA PHE A 182 3.42 7.94 -0.67
C PHE A 182 3.92 8.35 -2.06
N VAL A 183 3.33 9.39 -2.65
CA VAL A 183 3.64 9.83 -4.01
C VAL A 183 4.96 10.57 -4.10
N ASP A 184 5.19 11.55 -3.23
CA ASP A 184 6.31 12.48 -3.34
C ASP A 184 7.51 12.10 -2.47
N ASN A 185 7.35 11.19 -1.51
CA ASN A 185 8.43 10.73 -0.65
C ASN A 185 8.66 9.24 -0.80
N PHE A 186 7.76 8.39 -0.30
CA PHE A 186 7.99 6.95 -0.17
C PHE A 186 8.31 6.28 -1.52
N ASN A 187 7.47 6.48 -2.54
CA ASN A 187 7.66 5.86 -3.86
C ASN A 187 8.89 6.44 -4.61
N GLN A 188 9.37 7.62 -4.21
CA GLN A 188 10.57 8.26 -4.77
C GLN A 188 11.86 7.87 -4.04
N GLN A 189 11.79 7.09 -2.95
CA GLN A 189 12.99 6.57 -2.30
C GLN A 189 13.71 5.55 -3.18
N ILE A 190 15.04 5.50 -3.05
CA ILE A 190 15.87 4.52 -3.76
C ILE A 190 15.50 3.09 -3.31
N HIS A 191 15.21 2.22 -4.28
CA HIS A 191 14.85 0.83 -4.05
C HIS A 191 16.09 -0.02 -3.74
N ASN A 192 16.36 -0.27 -2.47
CA ASN A 192 17.59 -0.91 -1.97
C ASN A 192 18.87 -0.17 -2.40
N ASP A 193 19.95 -0.26 -1.62
CA ASP A 193 21.14 0.58 -1.80
C ASP A 193 21.90 0.40 -3.13
N SER A 194 21.54 -0.58 -3.96
CA SER A 194 22.25 -0.95 -5.19
C SER A 194 21.51 -0.67 -6.51
N SER A 195 20.21 -0.35 -6.50
CA SER A 195 19.44 -0.30 -7.77
C SER A 195 19.62 0.99 -8.57
N HIS A 196 20.07 2.08 -7.93
CA HIS A 196 20.03 3.46 -8.48
C HIS A 196 18.64 3.94 -8.95
N GLN A 197 17.60 3.14 -8.78
CA GLN A 197 16.23 3.44 -9.19
C GLN A 197 15.41 3.80 -7.95
N THR A 198 14.43 4.69 -8.09
CA THR A 198 13.37 4.84 -7.09
C THR A 198 12.48 3.59 -7.06
N ARG A 199 11.67 3.41 -6.02
CA ARG A 199 10.66 2.33 -5.97
C ARG A 199 9.70 2.42 -7.16
N GLN A 200 9.30 3.64 -7.53
CA GLN A 200 8.45 3.86 -8.71
C GLN A 200 9.19 3.51 -10.02
N GLU A 201 10.41 3.99 -10.23
CA GLU A 201 11.20 3.65 -11.42
C GLU A 201 11.46 2.14 -11.52
N ARG A 202 11.68 1.49 -10.38
CA ARG A 202 11.81 0.04 -10.31
C ARG A 202 10.52 -0.63 -10.75
N TRP A 203 9.37 -0.18 -10.23
CA TRP A 203 8.07 -0.66 -10.65
C TRP A 203 7.82 -0.46 -12.15
N GLU A 204 8.11 0.72 -12.69
CA GLU A 204 7.98 0.99 -14.13
C GLU A 204 8.87 0.05 -14.97
N SER A 205 10.12 -0.14 -14.57
CA SER A 205 11.07 -1.00 -15.29
C SER A 205 10.71 -2.49 -15.26
N GLY A 206 9.91 -2.91 -14.27
CA GLY A 206 9.43 -4.27 -14.13
C GLY A 206 8.08 -4.54 -14.80
N LEU A 207 7.45 -3.54 -15.43
CA LEU A 207 6.23 -3.74 -16.19
C LEU A 207 6.53 -4.59 -17.44
N GLY A 208 6.03 -5.83 -17.45
CA GLY A 208 6.04 -6.65 -18.66
C GLY A 208 5.09 -6.09 -19.74
N SER A 209 5.23 -6.56 -20.99
CA SER A 209 4.41 -6.13 -22.13
C SER A 209 2.90 -6.45 -22.01
N ALA A 210 2.49 -7.16 -20.96
CA ALA A 210 1.14 -7.69 -20.79
C ALA A 210 0.48 -7.11 -19.52
N SER A 211 0.12 -5.83 -19.55
CA SER A 211 -0.84 -5.31 -18.58
C SER A 211 -2.23 -5.75 -19.02
N LYS A 212 -2.90 -6.60 -18.24
CA LYS A 212 -4.30 -6.96 -18.47
C LYS A 212 -5.16 -5.74 -18.16
N MET A 213 -5.64 -5.07 -19.20
CA MET A 213 -6.67 -4.04 -19.04
C MET A 213 -7.99 -4.75 -18.70
N ILE A 214 -8.47 -4.57 -17.47
CA ILE A 214 -9.84 -4.93 -17.08
C ILE A 214 -10.68 -3.65 -17.07
N GLU A 215 -11.90 -3.73 -17.58
CA GLU A 215 -12.83 -2.60 -17.58
C GLU A 215 -13.06 -2.08 -16.16
N GLU A 216 -12.89 -0.78 -15.95
CA GLU A 216 -13.05 -0.13 -14.64
C GLU A 216 -14.43 -0.42 -14.02
N ASN A 217 -15.49 -0.48 -14.83
CA ASN A 217 -16.85 -0.79 -14.39
C ASN A 217 -16.95 -2.19 -13.75
N PHE A 218 -16.21 -3.16 -14.27
CA PHE A 218 -16.16 -4.51 -13.68
C PHE A 218 -15.46 -4.48 -12.32
N ILE A 219 -14.35 -3.74 -12.21
CA ILE A 219 -13.63 -3.56 -10.94
C ILE A 219 -14.51 -2.85 -9.90
N HIS A 220 -15.21 -1.79 -10.30
CA HIS A 220 -16.13 -1.06 -9.43
C HIS A 220 -17.21 -1.97 -8.86
N THR A 221 -17.85 -2.78 -9.71
CA THR A 221 -18.91 -3.70 -9.30
C THR A 221 -18.40 -4.78 -8.34
N LEU A 222 -17.19 -5.28 -8.61
CA LEU A 222 -16.63 -6.39 -7.83
C LEU A 222 -16.06 -5.94 -6.48
N LEU A 223 -15.52 -4.72 -6.38
CA LEU A 223 -14.84 -4.20 -5.19
C LEU A 223 -15.64 -3.16 -4.39
N THR A 224 -16.92 -2.94 -4.71
CA THR A 224 -17.91 -2.38 -3.77
C THR A 224 -18.31 -3.39 -2.70
#